data_AF-A0A0P0N3H2-F1
#
_entry.id   AF-A0A0P0N3H2-F1
#
_cell.length_a   1.000
_cell.length_b   1.000
_cell.length_c   1.000
_cell.angle_alpha   90.00
_cell.angle_beta   90.00
_cell.angle_gamma   90.00
#
_symmetry.space_group_name_H-M   'P 1'
#
loop_
_entity.id
_entity.type
_entity.pdbx_description
1 polymer ?
#
loop_
_entity_poly.entity_id
_entity_poly.type
_entity_poly.pdbx_seq_one_letter_code
_entity_poly.pdbx_strand_id
1 'polypeptide(L)'
;MTLHGLVASRRRWFNLLHPPVFFSSLWGTALAATRQTLVQQNRFFEKLELLRRVDSVIDLSRGWLQLYILMLVGENGAYVDEVVAALNVPRKAVLDSLRKMRVKGLVDINDGFIRLTEKGIEIYGILRSVAGTDSISSDMTTSRYNASSVYDVLSFVTRYVYLYDVIVALGSSPGYELPLEDLAAIARVGSRQLDEYLSVYTRREPRLLARVLRNSGWGPFRRTRVYYRLTRDGLKLLHRLPEYMRVRRSTAARILVSITRTLHPRLVLKRLMFITSLGSAIAMSIVVINPNAGVVVLGAWLVTLSFLAVLVSQSY
;
A
#
# COMPACT_ATOMS: atom_id res chain seq x y z
N MET A 1 77.92 -43.09 -24.80
CA MET A 1 77.72 -44.52 -24.43
C MET A 1 76.23 -44.81 -24.48
N THR A 2 75.80 -45.57 -25.49
CA THR A 2 74.84 -46.71 -25.46
C THR A 2 73.93 -46.86 -24.23
N LEU A 3 72.66 -47.31 -24.29
CA LEU A 3 71.78 -47.88 -25.32
C LEU A 3 70.39 -48.03 -24.64
N HIS A 4 69.32 -47.84 -25.41
CA HIS A 4 68.03 -48.56 -25.40
C HIS A 4 67.25 -48.89 -24.10
N GLY A 5 65.96 -48.51 -24.14
CA GLY A 5 64.88 -49.42 -23.75
C GLY A 5 63.67 -48.74 -23.08
N LEU A 6 62.61 -48.45 -23.84
CA LEU A 6 61.24 -48.96 -23.60
C LEU A 6 60.21 -48.35 -24.57
N VAL A 7 59.76 -49.22 -25.47
CA VAL A 7 58.56 -49.12 -26.28
C VAL A 7 57.38 -49.62 -25.43
N ALA A 8 56.25 -48.90 -25.39
CA ALA A 8 54.89 -49.45 -25.58
C ALA A 8 53.77 -48.61 -24.92
N SER A 9 52.74 -48.34 -25.74
CA SER A 9 51.32 -48.20 -25.38
C SER A 9 50.88 -47.15 -24.34
N ARG A 10 50.48 -45.98 -24.83
CA ARG A 10 49.33 -45.22 -24.29
C ARG A 10 48.45 -44.71 -25.44
N ARG A 11 47.77 -45.65 -26.12
CA ARG A 11 46.51 -45.38 -26.82
C ARG A 11 45.36 -45.63 -25.83
N ARG A 12 44.29 -44.86 -25.97
CA ARG A 12 43.04 -44.76 -25.17
C ARG A 12 43.10 -43.69 -24.09
N TRP A 13 41.99 -42.95 -23.96
CA TRP A 13 41.70 -41.79 -23.10
C TRP A 13 41.77 -40.38 -23.72
N PHE A 14 41.77 -40.25 -25.05
CA PHE A 14 41.31 -39.03 -25.73
C PHE A 14 40.03 -39.36 -26.48
N ASN A 15 38.89 -39.35 -25.77
CA ASN A 15 37.52 -39.25 -26.28
C ASN A 15 36.58 -39.40 -25.09
N LEU A 16 36.35 -38.32 -24.33
CA LEU A 16 35.24 -38.19 -23.37
C LEU A 16 35.19 -36.79 -22.75
N LEU A 17 35.26 -35.72 -23.57
CA LEU A 17 34.93 -34.37 -23.12
C LEU A 17 34.25 -33.58 -24.25
N HIS A 18 33.08 -34.05 -24.68
CA HIS A 18 32.05 -33.15 -25.15
C HIS A 18 31.20 -32.77 -23.93
N PRO A 19 31.21 -31.52 -23.45
CA PRO A 19 30.16 -31.10 -22.52
C PRO A 19 28.82 -31.17 -23.27
N PRO A 20 27.77 -31.76 -22.68
CA PRO A 20 26.49 -31.89 -23.34
C PRO A 20 25.89 -30.52 -23.61
N VAL A 21 25.25 -30.38 -24.77
CA VAL A 21 24.50 -29.21 -25.29
C VAL A 21 23.31 -28.81 -24.37
N PHE A 22 23.19 -29.40 -23.19
CA PHE A 22 22.15 -29.16 -22.19
C PHE A 22 22.34 -27.86 -21.38
N PHE A 23 23.52 -27.24 -21.39
CA PHE A 23 23.78 -26.05 -20.56
C PHE A 23 23.26 -24.74 -21.18
N SER A 24 23.16 -24.60 -22.51
CA SER A 24 22.74 -23.34 -23.13
C SER A 24 21.23 -23.05 -22.99
N SER A 25 20.39 -24.08 -22.94
CA SER A 25 18.92 -23.92 -22.79
C SER A 25 18.51 -23.56 -21.36
N LEU A 26 19.21 -24.07 -20.34
CA LEU A 26 18.94 -23.76 -18.94
C LEU A 26 19.32 -22.31 -18.57
N TRP A 27 20.42 -21.79 -19.12
CA TRP A 27 20.80 -20.39 -18.92
C TRP A 27 19.88 -19.43 -19.69
N GLY A 28 19.48 -19.78 -20.91
CA GLY A 28 18.52 -18.99 -21.70
C GLY A 28 17.12 -18.91 -21.05
N THR A 29 16.64 -20.02 -20.49
CA THR A 29 15.36 -20.07 -19.77
C THR A 29 15.42 -19.35 -18.42
N ALA A 30 16.52 -19.46 -17.68
CA ALA A 30 16.73 -18.71 -16.43
C ALA A 30 16.82 -17.19 -16.66
N LEU A 31 17.53 -16.74 -17.70
CA LEU A 31 17.61 -15.34 -18.11
C LEU A 31 16.24 -14.80 -18.57
N ALA A 32 15.49 -15.59 -19.34
CA ALA A 32 14.14 -15.23 -19.77
C ALA A 32 13.16 -15.12 -18.58
N ALA A 33 13.21 -16.06 -17.64
CA ALA A 33 12.42 -16.03 -16.42
C ALA A 33 12.78 -14.80 -15.55
N THR A 34 14.08 -14.52 -15.38
CA THR A 34 14.56 -13.34 -14.65
C THR A 34 14.14 -12.04 -15.32
N ARG A 35 14.14 -12.00 -16.66
CA ARG A 35 13.67 -10.83 -17.43
C ARG A 35 12.16 -10.65 -17.28
N GLN A 36 11.38 -11.73 -17.33
CA GLN A 36 9.93 -11.69 -17.14
C GLN A 36 9.55 -11.24 -15.74
N THR A 37 10.23 -11.71 -14.70
CA THR A 37 9.98 -11.30 -13.31
C THR A 37 10.31 -9.82 -13.11
N LEU A 38 11.40 -9.32 -13.67
CA LEU A 38 11.73 -7.88 -13.67
C LEU A 38 10.69 -7.03 -14.40
N VAL A 39 10.19 -7.48 -15.55
CA VAL A 39 9.13 -6.77 -16.29
C VAL A 39 7.82 -6.76 -15.49
N GLN A 40 7.45 -7.88 -14.87
CA GLN A 40 6.26 -7.94 -14.00
C GLN A 40 6.40 -7.03 -12.77
N GLN A 41 7.58 -6.99 -12.16
CA GLN A 41 7.90 -6.07 -11.08
C GLN A 41 7.72 -4.61 -11.52
N ASN A 42 8.31 -4.21 -12.65
CA ASN A 42 8.20 -2.83 -13.15
C ASN A 42 6.75 -2.44 -13.47
N ARG A 43 5.98 -3.30 -14.15
CA ARG A 43 4.54 -3.04 -14.39
C ARG A 43 3.75 -2.89 -13.11
N PHE A 44 4.06 -3.70 -12.09
CA PHE A 44 3.43 -3.58 -10.79
C PHE A 44 3.76 -2.23 -10.14
N PHE A 45 5.02 -1.78 -10.21
CA PHE A 45 5.47 -0.48 -9.71
C PHE A 45 4.79 0.70 -10.42
N GLU A 46 4.65 0.65 -11.73
CA GLU A 46 3.95 1.67 -12.52
C GLU A 46 2.48 1.78 -12.10
N LYS A 47 1.81 0.63 -11.94
CA LYS A 47 0.42 0.60 -11.45
C LYS A 47 0.28 1.19 -10.05
N LEU A 48 1.27 0.99 -9.17
CA LEU A 48 1.28 1.63 -7.86
C LEU A 48 1.37 3.15 -7.96
N GLU A 49 2.28 3.65 -8.78
CA GLU A 49 2.44 5.09 -8.93
C GLU A 49 1.19 5.75 -9.53
N LEU A 50 0.56 5.08 -10.50
CA LEU A 50 -0.68 5.52 -11.12
C LEU A 50 -1.84 5.60 -10.10
N LEU A 51 -2.05 4.57 -9.28
CA LEU A 51 -3.09 4.61 -8.25
C LEU A 51 -2.81 5.64 -7.15
N ARG A 52 -1.55 5.95 -6.85
CA ARG A 52 -1.20 7.06 -5.95
C ARG A 52 -1.66 8.42 -6.53
N ARG A 53 -1.56 8.62 -7.85
CA ARG A 53 -2.09 9.85 -8.48
C ARG A 53 -3.60 9.93 -8.29
N VAL A 54 -4.30 8.81 -8.44
CA VAL A 54 -5.74 8.76 -8.16
C VAL A 54 -6.05 9.06 -6.69
N ASP A 55 -5.31 8.49 -5.74
CA ASP A 55 -5.50 8.72 -4.30
C ASP A 55 -5.35 10.19 -3.89
N SER A 56 -4.46 10.92 -4.55
CA SER A 56 -4.31 12.36 -4.31
C SER A 56 -5.53 13.21 -4.71
N VAL A 57 -6.43 12.66 -5.54
CA VAL A 57 -7.62 13.34 -6.07
C VAL A 57 -8.91 12.77 -5.47
N ILE A 58 -9.00 11.45 -5.40
CA ILE A 58 -10.09 10.69 -4.79
C ILE A 58 -9.45 9.82 -3.73
N ASP A 59 -9.63 10.17 -2.45
CA ASP A 59 -9.23 9.32 -1.31
C ASP A 59 -9.78 7.91 -1.54
N LEU A 60 -8.93 7.00 -2.01
CA LEU A 60 -9.34 5.69 -2.50
C LEU A 60 -9.86 4.83 -1.35
N SER A 61 -9.43 5.12 -0.12
CA SER A 61 -9.85 4.43 1.10
C SER A 61 -11.28 4.76 1.55
N ARG A 62 -11.84 5.90 1.11
CA ARG A 62 -13.18 6.37 1.54
C ARG A 62 -14.12 6.75 0.42
N GLY A 63 -13.59 7.01 -0.77
CA GLY A 63 -14.29 7.51 -1.94
C GLY A 63 -14.92 6.42 -2.80
N TRP A 64 -15.27 5.24 -2.26
CA TRP A 64 -15.80 4.12 -3.05
C TRP A 64 -16.94 4.57 -3.96
N LEU A 65 -17.93 5.29 -3.42
CA LEU A 65 -19.07 5.76 -4.20
C LEU A 65 -18.65 6.73 -5.32
N GLN A 66 -17.62 7.55 -5.10
CA GLN A 66 -17.06 8.43 -6.13
C GLN A 66 -16.39 7.63 -7.25
N LEU A 67 -15.67 6.57 -6.90
CA LEU A 67 -15.02 5.68 -7.87
C LEU A 67 -16.04 4.87 -8.68
N TYR A 68 -17.07 4.34 -8.02
CA TYR A 68 -18.19 3.64 -8.67
C TYR A 68 -18.92 4.56 -9.65
N ILE A 69 -19.26 5.78 -9.24
CA ILE A 69 -19.90 6.78 -10.12
C ILE A 69 -18.97 7.11 -11.29
N LEU A 70 -17.68 7.35 -11.04
CA LEU A 70 -16.71 7.67 -12.10
C LEU A 70 -16.64 6.56 -13.17
N MET A 71 -16.58 5.29 -12.73
CA MET A 71 -16.51 4.13 -13.61
C MET A 71 -17.83 3.86 -14.36
N LEU A 72 -18.98 4.11 -13.73
CA LEU A 72 -20.29 3.95 -14.37
C LEU A 72 -20.61 5.06 -15.37
N VAL A 73 -20.26 6.31 -15.05
CA VAL A 73 -20.45 7.46 -15.93
C VAL A 73 -19.51 7.34 -17.13
N GLY A 74 -18.24 7.00 -16.90
CA GLY A 74 -17.24 6.81 -17.95
C GLY A 74 -17.18 7.96 -18.96
N GLU A 75 -16.72 7.69 -20.18
CA GLU A 75 -16.62 8.69 -21.24
C GLU A 75 -17.99 9.10 -21.82
N ASN A 76 -18.98 8.21 -21.75
CA ASN A 76 -20.29 8.41 -22.38
C ASN A 76 -21.23 9.31 -21.57
N GLY A 77 -20.97 9.48 -20.28
CA GLY A 77 -21.90 10.13 -19.37
C GLY A 77 -23.04 9.21 -18.93
N ALA A 78 -23.81 9.66 -17.94
CA ALA A 78 -25.00 8.95 -17.46
C ALA A 78 -25.96 9.91 -16.76
N TYR A 79 -27.25 9.58 -16.75
CA TYR A 79 -28.21 10.31 -15.92
C TYR A 79 -28.06 9.90 -14.44
N VAL A 80 -28.33 10.85 -13.53
CA VAL A 80 -28.32 10.59 -12.08
C VAL A 80 -29.19 9.38 -11.73
N ASP A 81 -30.33 9.24 -12.40
CA ASP A 81 -31.32 8.18 -12.12
C ASP A 81 -30.79 6.80 -12.53
N GLU A 82 -30.06 6.73 -13.64
CA GLU A 82 -29.37 5.52 -14.09
C GLU A 82 -28.29 5.11 -13.09
N VAL A 83 -27.53 6.08 -12.56
CA VAL A 83 -26.50 5.83 -11.56
C VAL A 83 -27.11 5.35 -10.23
N VAL A 84 -28.21 5.95 -9.80
CA VAL A 84 -28.95 5.52 -8.59
C VAL A 84 -29.45 4.09 -8.74
N ALA A 85 -30.05 3.77 -9.89
CA ALA A 85 -30.56 2.43 -10.19
C ALA A 85 -29.42 1.39 -10.27
N ALA A 86 -28.32 1.72 -10.96
CA ALA A 86 -27.19 0.83 -11.15
C ALA A 86 -26.44 0.52 -9.84
N LEU A 87 -26.33 1.50 -8.94
CA LEU A 87 -25.62 1.34 -7.68
C LEU A 87 -26.49 0.79 -6.55
N ASN A 88 -27.82 0.87 -6.68
CA ASN A 88 -28.76 0.55 -5.60
C ASN A 88 -28.42 1.30 -4.29
N VAL A 89 -28.10 2.59 -4.42
CA VAL A 89 -27.71 3.49 -3.31
C VAL A 89 -28.74 4.61 -3.21
N PRO A 90 -29.06 5.12 -1.99
CA PRO A 90 -29.99 6.24 -1.85
C PRO A 90 -29.59 7.46 -2.69
N ARG A 91 -30.54 8.03 -3.44
CA ARG A 91 -30.33 9.20 -4.31
C ARG A 91 -29.56 10.33 -3.61
N LYS A 92 -29.87 10.60 -2.34
CA LYS A 92 -29.18 11.62 -1.54
C LYS A 92 -27.66 11.39 -1.42
N ALA A 93 -27.22 10.14 -1.27
CA ALA A 93 -25.80 9.80 -1.17
C ALA A 93 -25.08 9.92 -2.53
N VAL A 94 -25.77 9.56 -3.62
CA VAL A 94 -25.27 9.79 -4.99
C VAL A 94 -25.10 11.28 -5.25
N LEU A 95 -26.11 12.11 -4.93
CA LEU A 95 -26.05 13.56 -5.10
C LEU A 95 -24.95 14.23 -4.26
N ASP A 96 -24.76 13.82 -3.00
CA ASP A 96 -23.66 14.36 -2.18
C ASP A 96 -22.28 13.96 -2.73
N SER A 97 -22.14 12.73 -3.25
CA SER A 97 -20.90 12.29 -3.89
C SER A 97 -20.62 13.07 -5.16
N LEU A 98 -21.63 13.26 -6.01
CA LEU A 98 -21.56 14.08 -7.22
C LEU A 98 -21.20 15.53 -6.92
N ARG A 99 -21.77 16.13 -5.88
CA ARG A 99 -21.40 17.47 -5.41
C ARG A 99 -19.92 17.54 -5.06
N LYS A 100 -19.42 16.58 -4.27
CA LYS A 100 -18.00 16.50 -3.91
C LYS A 100 -17.09 16.28 -5.12
N MET A 101 -17.51 15.46 -6.09
CA MET A 101 -16.77 15.24 -7.34
C MET A 101 -16.71 16.51 -8.19
N ARG A 102 -17.80 17.28 -8.26
CA ARG A 102 -17.83 18.58 -8.94
C ARG A 102 -16.88 19.60 -8.31
N VAL A 103 -16.89 19.71 -6.97
CA VAL A 103 -15.94 20.57 -6.24
C VAL A 103 -14.48 20.21 -6.54
N LYS A 104 -14.19 18.93 -6.77
CA LYS A 104 -12.84 18.45 -7.16
C LYS A 104 -12.52 18.65 -8.65
N GLY A 105 -13.46 19.14 -9.44
CA GLY A 105 -13.37 19.33 -10.88
C GLY A 105 -13.37 18.03 -11.67
N LEU A 106 -14.05 16.98 -11.20
CA LEU A 106 -14.08 15.66 -11.84
C LEU A 106 -15.30 15.43 -12.73
N VAL A 107 -16.41 16.08 -12.42
CA VAL A 107 -17.67 15.92 -13.15
C VAL A 107 -18.37 17.25 -13.31
N ASP A 108 -19.09 17.39 -14.42
CA ASP A 108 -20.09 18.42 -14.64
C ASP A 108 -21.47 17.78 -14.73
N ILE A 109 -22.50 18.53 -14.32
CA ILE A 109 -23.88 18.04 -14.32
C ILE A 109 -24.79 19.12 -14.86
N ASN A 110 -25.48 18.80 -15.96
CA ASN A 110 -26.46 19.65 -16.62
C ASN A 110 -27.77 18.88 -16.72
N ASP A 111 -28.87 19.42 -16.19
CA ASP A 111 -30.20 18.81 -16.24
C ASP A 111 -30.26 17.34 -15.80
N GLY A 112 -29.48 17.00 -14.77
CA GLY A 112 -29.38 15.63 -14.25
C GLY A 112 -28.55 14.67 -15.10
N PHE A 113 -27.98 15.12 -16.22
CA PHE A 113 -26.99 14.39 -17.00
C PHE A 113 -25.58 14.68 -16.48
N ILE A 114 -24.84 13.63 -16.14
CA ILE A 114 -23.49 13.69 -15.59
C ILE A 114 -22.49 13.44 -16.71
N ARG A 115 -21.48 14.30 -16.83
CA ARG A 115 -20.30 14.08 -17.69
C ARG A 115 -19.03 14.19 -16.87
N LEU A 116 -18.02 13.40 -17.25
CA LEU A 116 -16.67 13.59 -16.72
C LEU A 116 -16.05 14.84 -17.34
N THR A 117 -15.33 15.62 -16.53
CA THR A 117 -14.44 16.68 -17.03
C THR A 117 -13.18 16.06 -17.63
N GLU A 118 -12.31 16.85 -18.26
CA GLU A 118 -11.00 16.38 -18.74
C GLU A 118 -10.19 15.67 -17.62
N LYS A 119 -10.16 16.28 -16.43
CA LYS A 119 -9.55 15.68 -15.23
C LYS A 119 -10.26 14.40 -14.80
N GLY A 120 -11.59 14.33 -14.90
CA GLY A 120 -12.35 13.12 -14.63
C GLY A 120 -12.01 11.97 -15.59
N ILE A 121 -11.87 12.28 -16.88
CA ILE A 121 -11.47 11.34 -17.94
C ILE A 121 -10.05 10.82 -17.71
N GLU A 122 -9.10 11.68 -17.34
CA GLU A 122 -7.73 11.28 -17.00
C GLU A 122 -7.74 10.24 -15.86
N ILE A 123 -8.45 10.51 -14.77
CA ILE A 123 -8.55 9.61 -13.62
C ILE A 123 -9.24 8.30 -14.00
N TYR A 124 -10.30 8.37 -14.80
CA TYR A 124 -11.00 7.20 -15.33
C TYR A 124 -10.07 6.31 -16.16
N GLY A 125 -9.29 6.89 -17.06
CA GLY A 125 -8.29 6.17 -17.87
C GLY A 125 -7.21 5.50 -17.03
N ILE A 126 -6.74 6.16 -15.97
CA ILE A 126 -5.78 5.57 -15.02
C ILE A 126 -6.40 4.34 -14.34
N LEU A 127 -7.64 4.41 -13.87
CA LEU A 127 -8.30 3.28 -13.21
C LEU A 127 -8.48 2.09 -14.16
N ARG A 128 -8.85 2.34 -15.42
CA ARG A 128 -9.00 1.32 -16.47
C ARG A 128 -7.67 0.63 -16.80
N SER A 129 -6.61 1.41 -17.01
CA SER A 129 -5.28 0.87 -17.34
C SER A 129 -4.70 0.02 -16.20
N VAL A 130 -4.91 0.46 -14.96
CA VAL A 130 -4.44 -0.26 -13.78
C VAL A 130 -5.19 -1.60 -13.61
N ALA A 131 -6.49 -1.64 -13.88
CA ALA A 131 -7.28 -2.86 -13.87
C ALA A 131 -6.92 -3.84 -15.01
N GLY A 132 -6.08 -3.43 -15.97
CA GLY A 132 -5.65 -4.28 -17.08
C GLY A 132 -6.71 -4.41 -18.19
N THR A 133 -7.61 -3.44 -18.31
CA THR A 133 -8.67 -3.43 -19.32
C THR A 133 -8.22 -2.84 -20.67
N ASP A 134 -6.92 -2.55 -20.83
CA ASP A 134 -6.35 -2.01 -22.08
C ASP A 134 -6.24 -3.08 -23.19
N SER A 135 -6.29 -4.37 -22.84
CA SER A 135 -6.34 -5.48 -23.80
C SER A 135 -7.76 -5.83 -24.27
N ILE A 136 -8.78 -5.09 -23.81
CA ILE A 136 -10.11 -5.11 -24.45
C ILE A 136 -10.08 -4.01 -25.50
N SER A 137 -9.76 -4.48 -26.71
CA SER A 137 -9.64 -3.78 -27.97
C SER A 137 -10.56 -2.56 -28.13
N SER A 138 -9.99 -1.60 -28.86
CA SER A 138 -10.60 -0.47 -29.57
C SER A 138 -11.68 -0.91 -30.57
N ASP A 139 -12.67 -1.67 -30.11
CA ASP A 139 -13.75 -2.23 -30.91
C ASP A 139 -15.03 -2.32 -30.05
N MET A 140 -15.38 -1.22 -29.38
CA MET A 140 -16.64 -1.12 -28.63
C MET A 140 -17.16 0.32 -28.66
N THR A 141 -17.65 0.73 -29.82
CA THR A 141 -18.55 1.89 -29.97
C THR A 141 -19.94 1.68 -29.34
N THR A 142 -20.19 0.58 -28.61
CA THR A 142 -21.56 0.26 -28.13
C THR A 142 -21.63 -0.59 -26.86
N SER A 143 -20.58 -0.71 -26.05
CA SER A 143 -20.67 -1.52 -24.82
C SER A 143 -20.84 -0.66 -23.59
N ARG A 144 -22.09 -0.56 -23.17
CA ARG A 144 -22.50 -0.23 -21.81
C ARG A 144 -21.68 -1.10 -20.86
N TYR A 145 -20.71 -0.50 -20.15
CA TYR A 145 -19.82 -1.21 -19.23
C TYR A 145 -20.65 -2.08 -18.28
N ASN A 146 -20.51 -3.40 -18.36
CA ASN A 146 -21.22 -4.31 -17.47
C ASN A 146 -20.81 -4.04 -16.02
N ALA A 147 -21.79 -3.97 -15.12
CA ALA A 147 -21.54 -3.72 -13.69
C ALA A 147 -20.46 -4.66 -13.11
N SER A 148 -20.40 -5.92 -13.57
CA SER A 148 -19.35 -6.88 -13.20
C SER A 148 -17.93 -6.37 -13.46
N SER A 149 -17.68 -5.74 -14.61
CA SER A 149 -16.36 -5.16 -14.93
C SER A 149 -15.99 -3.97 -14.04
N VAL A 150 -16.98 -3.17 -13.63
CA VAL A 150 -16.80 -2.07 -12.68
C VAL A 150 -16.44 -2.61 -11.29
N TYR A 151 -17.13 -3.66 -10.84
CA TYR A 151 -16.81 -4.36 -9.59
C TYR A 151 -15.38 -4.94 -9.60
N ASP A 152 -14.94 -5.53 -10.71
CA ASP A 152 -13.59 -6.10 -10.82
C ASP A 152 -12.49 -5.03 -10.69
N VAL A 153 -12.66 -3.91 -11.39
CA VAL A 153 -11.77 -2.74 -11.30
C VAL A 153 -11.69 -2.25 -9.85
N LEU A 154 -12.83 -2.08 -9.20
CA LEU A 154 -12.90 -1.50 -7.87
C LEU A 154 -12.42 -2.46 -6.78
N SER A 155 -12.64 -3.76 -6.96
CA SER A 155 -12.04 -4.82 -6.15
C SER A 155 -10.52 -4.82 -6.28
N PHE A 156 -9.99 -4.59 -7.48
CA PHE A 156 -8.54 -4.43 -7.69
C PHE A 156 -8.00 -3.19 -6.96
N VAL A 157 -8.64 -2.03 -7.14
CA VAL A 157 -8.23 -0.78 -6.48
C VAL A 157 -8.33 -0.88 -4.95
N THR A 158 -9.36 -1.53 -4.43
CA THR A 158 -9.53 -1.69 -2.97
C THR A 158 -8.43 -2.56 -2.38
N ARG A 159 -8.11 -3.70 -3.03
CA ARG A 159 -6.97 -4.56 -2.64
C ARG A 159 -5.66 -3.81 -2.64
N TYR A 160 -5.50 -2.90 -3.60
CA TYR A 160 -4.32 -2.05 -3.71
C TYR A 160 -4.19 -1.08 -2.53
N VAL A 161 -5.27 -0.38 -2.16
CA VAL A 161 -5.25 0.56 -1.02
C VAL A 161 -4.82 -0.15 0.26
N TYR A 162 -5.36 -1.35 0.50
CA TYR A 162 -4.98 -2.14 1.66
C TYR A 162 -3.49 -2.53 1.63
N LEU A 163 -2.97 -2.92 0.47
CA LEU A 163 -1.55 -3.22 0.32
C LEU A 163 -0.68 -1.99 0.58
N TYR A 164 -1.08 -0.82 0.08
CA TYR A 164 -0.38 0.44 0.30
C TYR A 164 -0.29 0.76 1.81
N ASP A 165 -1.43 0.75 2.50
CA ASP A 165 -1.51 1.00 3.95
C ASP A 165 -0.64 0.01 4.73
N VAL A 166 -0.67 -1.28 4.35
CA VAL A 166 0.13 -2.33 4.98
C VAL A 166 1.62 -2.11 4.76
N ILE A 167 2.06 -1.78 3.54
CA ILE A 167 3.47 -1.54 3.25
C ILE A 167 3.98 -0.33 4.02
N VAL A 168 3.20 0.75 4.09
CA VAL A 168 3.57 1.95 4.86
C VAL A 168 3.64 1.63 6.35
N ALA A 169 2.67 0.87 6.89
CA ALA A 169 2.66 0.45 8.28
C ALA A 169 3.88 -0.43 8.64
N LEU A 170 4.17 -1.43 7.81
CA LEU A 170 5.31 -2.31 7.99
C LEU A 170 6.64 -1.58 7.80
N GLY A 171 6.71 -0.62 6.88
CA GLY A 171 7.93 0.15 6.62
C GLY A 171 8.49 0.91 7.82
N SER A 172 7.72 0.94 8.89
CA SER A 172 7.86 1.89 9.98
C SER A 172 7.75 1.21 11.34
N SER A 173 7.45 -0.08 11.34
CA SER A 173 7.54 -0.92 12.52
C SER A 173 8.95 -1.46 12.72
N PRO A 174 9.36 -1.75 13.96
CA PRO A 174 10.64 -2.39 14.23
C PRO A 174 10.75 -3.73 13.48
N GLY A 175 11.86 -3.94 12.75
CA GLY A 175 12.09 -5.16 11.99
C GLY A 175 11.20 -5.33 10.75
N TYR A 176 10.49 -4.28 10.35
CA TYR A 176 9.54 -4.26 9.24
C TYR A 176 8.40 -5.26 9.35
N GLU A 177 7.97 -5.55 10.59
CA GLU A 177 7.02 -6.59 10.94
C GLU A 177 5.90 -6.06 11.85
N LEU A 178 4.65 -6.48 11.62
CA LEU A 178 3.49 -6.17 12.48
C LEU A 178 2.51 -7.35 12.51
N PRO A 179 1.74 -7.51 13.61
CA PRO A 179 0.69 -8.51 13.68
C PRO A 179 -0.46 -8.16 12.74
N LEU A 180 -1.13 -9.18 12.20
CA LEU A 180 -2.22 -9.05 11.24
C LEU A 180 -3.37 -8.21 11.79
N GLU A 181 -3.68 -8.31 13.08
CA GLU A 181 -4.77 -7.56 13.70
C GLU A 181 -4.51 -6.05 13.69
N ASP A 182 -3.26 -5.63 13.91
CA ASP A 182 -2.88 -4.22 13.86
C ASP A 182 -2.93 -3.70 12.41
N LEU A 183 -2.46 -4.51 11.46
CA LEU A 183 -2.53 -4.19 10.03
C LEU A 183 -3.98 -4.08 9.54
N ALA A 184 -4.85 -4.97 10.01
CA ALA A 184 -6.28 -4.97 9.72
C ALA A 184 -6.97 -3.72 10.27
N ALA A 185 -6.61 -3.31 11.49
CA ALA A 185 -7.08 -2.06 12.07
C ALA A 185 -6.60 -0.83 11.29
N ILE A 186 -5.35 -0.84 10.80
CA ILE A 186 -4.79 0.26 10.00
C ILE A 186 -5.49 0.35 8.64
N ALA A 187 -5.62 -0.77 7.93
CA ALA A 187 -6.32 -0.87 6.64
C ALA A 187 -7.86 -0.82 6.77
N ARG A 188 -8.38 -0.78 8.01
CA ARG A 188 -9.80 -0.68 8.36
C ARG A 188 -10.67 -1.77 7.74
N VAL A 189 -10.15 -2.98 7.74
CA VAL A 189 -10.78 -4.16 7.15
C VAL A 189 -10.67 -5.33 8.12
N GLY A 190 -11.51 -6.35 7.99
CA GLY A 190 -11.46 -7.52 8.86
C GLY A 190 -10.15 -8.30 8.69
N SER A 191 -9.58 -8.81 9.79
CA SER A 191 -8.29 -9.54 9.75
C SER A 191 -8.27 -10.71 8.77
N ARG A 192 -9.37 -11.48 8.68
CA ARG A 192 -9.50 -12.60 7.73
C ARG A 192 -9.45 -12.13 6.28
N GLN A 193 -10.18 -11.06 5.97
CA GLN A 193 -10.22 -10.49 4.64
C GLN A 193 -8.86 -9.89 4.25
N LEU A 194 -8.17 -9.25 5.19
CA LEU A 194 -6.81 -8.77 4.94
C LEU A 194 -5.82 -9.92 4.72
N ASP A 195 -5.84 -10.97 5.54
CA ASP A 195 -4.96 -12.16 5.38
C ASP A 195 -5.14 -12.76 3.98
N GLU A 196 -6.38 -12.91 3.52
CA GLU A 196 -6.69 -13.41 2.18
C GLU A 196 -6.06 -12.53 1.09
N TYR A 197 -6.26 -11.21 1.14
CA TYR A 197 -5.69 -10.29 0.16
C TYR A 197 -4.16 -10.24 0.21
N LEU A 198 -3.56 -10.23 1.41
CA LEU A 198 -2.11 -10.17 1.56
C LEU A 198 -1.45 -11.49 1.18
N SER A 199 -2.12 -12.63 1.36
CA SER A 199 -1.58 -13.95 1.05
C SER A 199 -1.11 -14.07 -0.41
N VAL A 200 -1.77 -13.37 -1.34
CA VAL A 200 -1.38 -13.31 -2.76
C VAL A 200 0.05 -12.78 -2.91
N TYR A 201 0.40 -11.75 -2.15
CA TYR A 201 1.72 -11.08 -2.20
C TYR A 201 2.81 -11.79 -1.37
N THR A 202 2.45 -12.91 -0.71
CA THR A 202 3.41 -13.79 -0.03
C THR A 202 3.89 -14.93 -0.92
N ARG A 203 3.07 -15.34 -1.88
CA ARG A 203 3.31 -16.52 -2.73
C ARG A 203 3.77 -16.13 -4.13
N ARG A 204 3.19 -15.07 -4.72
CA ARG A 204 3.49 -14.61 -6.08
C ARG A 204 4.72 -13.71 -6.13
N GLU A 205 5.42 -13.70 -7.26
CA GLU A 205 6.48 -12.74 -7.52
C GLU A 205 5.92 -11.42 -8.09
N PRO A 206 6.44 -10.24 -7.67
CA PRO A 206 7.38 -10.06 -6.55
C PRO A 206 6.75 -10.45 -5.21
N ARG A 207 7.51 -11.20 -4.40
CA ARG A 207 7.09 -11.51 -3.02
C ARG A 207 7.30 -10.26 -2.21
N LEU A 208 6.27 -9.44 -2.01
CA LEU A 208 6.39 -8.18 -1.26
C LEU A 208 6.38 -8.44 0.25
N LEU A 209 5.70 -9.49 0.66
CA LEU A 209 5.41 -9.79 2.07
C LEU A 209 5.84 -11.21 2.44
N ALA A 210 6.24 -11.40 3.68
CA ALA A 210 6.45 -12.69 4.30
C ALA A 210 5.47 -12.85 5.46
N ARG A 211 4.73 -13.97 5.47
CA ARG A 211 3.84 -14.33 6.57
C ARG A 211 4.61 -15.16 7.58
N VAL A 212 4.64 -14.72 8.83
CA VAL A 212 5.43 -15.31 9.93
C VAL A 212 4.50 -15.62 11.09
N LEU A 213 4.62 -16.82 11.66
CA LEU A 213 3.90 -17.18 12.89
C LEU A 213 4.81 -16.90 14.08
N ARG A 214 4.35 -16.11 15.05
CA ARG A 214 5.07 -15.90 16.31
C ARG A 214 4.18 -16.19 17.51
N ASN A 215 4.78 -16.83 18.50
CA ASN A 215 4.17 -16.97 19.81
C ASN A 215 4.31 -15.63 20.54
N SER A 216 3.17 -15.04 20.90
CA SER A 216 3.10 -13.80 21.68
C SER A 216 2.44 -14.11 23.01
N GLY A 217 2.90 -13.43 24.08
CA GLY A 217 2.44 -13.68 25.45
C GLY A 217 3.45 -14.48 26.29
N TRP A 218 3.19 -14.53 27.59
CA TRP A 218 4.06 -15.15 28.58
C TRP A 218 3.34 -16.32 29.27
N GLY A 219 4.10 -17.39 29.54
CA GLY A 219 3.59 -18.59 30.23
C GLY A 219 2.34 -19.20 29.57
N PRO A 220 1.27 -19.49 30.35
CA PRO A 220 0.05 -20.14 29.85
C PRO A 220 -0.79 -19.24 28.91
N PHE A 221 -0.48 -17.95 28.79
CA PHE A 221 -1.17 -17.01 27.89
C PHE A 221 -0.53 -16.90 26.51
N ARG A 222 0.40 -17.81 26.16
CA ARG A 222 1.00 -17.87 24.83
C ARG A 222 -0.06 -18.11 23.76
N ARG A 223 -0.20 -17.18 22.83
CA ARG A 223 -1.03 -17.31 21.64
C ARG A 223 -0.16 -17.16 20.41
N THR A 224 -0.31 -18.10 19.48
CA THR A 224 0.29 -17.97 18.15
C THR A 224 -0.46 -16.87 17.41
N ARG A 225 0.25 -15.82 17.01
CA ARG A 225 -0.29 -14.73 16.20
C ARG A 225 0.38 -14.70 14.84
N VAL A 226 -0.39 -14.27 13.84
CA VAL A 226 0.09 -14.09 12.48
C VAL A 226 0.72 -12.71 12.38
N TYR A 227 1.96 -12.67 11.90
CA TYR A 227 2.68 -11.45 11.57
C TYR A 227 2.92 -11.41 10.08
N TYR A 228 2.96 -10.19 9.54
CA TYR A 228 3.44 -9.92 8.20
C TYR A 228 4.73 -9.10 8.29
N ARG A 229 5.67 -9.38 7.40
CA ARG A 229 6.96 -8.68 7.30
C ARG A 229 7.24 -8.26 5.87
N LEU A 230 7.86 -7.10 5.65
CA LEU A 230 8.38 -6.75 4.32
C LEU A 230 9.57 -7.63 3.93
N THR A 231 9.55 -8.11 2.69
CA THR A 231 10.69 -8.81 2.08
C THR A 231 11.67 -7.80 1.48
N ARG A 232 12.73 -8.28 0.81
CA ARG A 232 13.64 -7.43 0.03
C ARG A 232 12.91 -6.67 -1.09
N ASP A 233 12.00 -7.31 -1.80
CA ASP A 233 11.24 -6.65 -2.87
C ASP A 233 10.17 -5.69 -2.33
N GLY A 234 9.53 -6.05 -1.20
CA GLY A 234 8.65 -5.13 -0.47
C GLY A 234 9.39 -3.90 0.05
N LEU A 235 10.64 -4.05 0.50
CA LEU A 235 11.48 -2.92 0.89
C LEU A 235 11.85 -2.04 -0.31
N LYS A 236 12.18 -2.61 -1.47
CA LYS A 236 12.40 -1.80 -2.69
C LYS A 236 11.17 -0.96 -3.03
N LEU A 237 9.97 -1.53 -2.88
CA LEU A 237 8.71 -0.82 -3.05
C LEU A 237 8.57 0.34 -2.06
N LEU A 238 8.73 0.06 -0.77
CA LEU A 238 8.64 1.06 0.28
C LEU A 238 9.54 2.28 0.01
N HIS A 239 10.79 2.06 -0.43
CA HIS A 239 11.74 3.13 -0.72
C HIS A 239 11.33 4.04 -1.89
N ARG A 240 10.40 3.59 -2.74
CA ARG A 240 9.84 4.38 -3.85
C ARG A 240 8.58 5.14 -3.44
N LEU A 241 8.01 4.89 -2.26
CA LEU A 241 6.80 5.57 -1.80
C LEU A 241 7.14 6.96 -1.23
N PRO A 242 6.48 8.05 -1.72
CA PRO A 242 6.79 9.41 -1.31
C PRO A 242 6.47 9.70 0.16
N GLU A 243 5.45 9.04 0.74
CA GLU A 243 5.12 9.19 2.17
C GLU A 243 6.19 8.60 3.09
N TYR A 244 6.79 7.46 2.72
CA TYR A 244 7.92 6.88 3.44
C TYR A 244 9.16 7.76 3.40
N MET A 245 9.42 8.40 2.25
CA MET A 245 10.56 9.32 2.08
C MET A 245 10.42 10.60 2.93
N ARG A 246 9.19 11.06 3.23
CA ARG A 246 8.95 12.20 4.13
C ARG A 246 9.18 11.85 5.60
N VAL A 247 8.67 10.69 6.06
CA VAL A 247 8.80 10.26 7.47
C VAL A 247 10.22 9.81 7.82
N ARG A 248 10.95 9.19 6.89
CA ARG A 248 12.31 8.70 7.15
C ARG A 248 13.37 9.82 7.21
N ARG A 249 13.15 10.93 6.51
CA ARG A 249 14.14 12.02 6.40
C ARG A 249 14.28 12.85 7.68
N SER A 250 13.26 12.96 8.52
CA SER A 250 13.36 13.67 9.80
C SER A 250 13.53 12.67 10.97
N THR A 251 14.55 12.90 11.79
CA THR A 251 14.69 12.24 13.11
C THR A 251 13.47 12.53 13.99
N ALA A 252 12.86 13.70 13.81
CA ALA A 252 11.67 14.13 14.53
C ALA A 252 10.43 13.24 14.28
N ALA A 253 10.14 12.92 13.01
CA ALA A 253 9.01 12.03 12.69
C ALA A 253 9.22 10.62 13.24
N ARG A 254 10.46 10.12 13.31
CA ARG A 254 10.76 8.81 13.94
C ARG A 254 10.45 8.79 15.43
N ILE A 255 10.76 9.87 16.15
CA ILE A 255 10.43 10.00 17.57
C ILE A 255 8.90 10.05 17.74
N LEU A 256 8.20 10.82 16.92
CA LEU A 256 6.74 10.93 16.96
C LEU A 256 6.02 9.61 16.63
N VAL A 257 6.50 8.85 15.65
CA VAL A 257 5.98 7.52 15.33
C VAL A 257 6.28 6.53 16.46
N SER A 258 7.44 6.64 17.13
CA SER A 258 7.75 5.80 18.30
C SER A 258 6.78 6.05 19.46
N ILE A 259 6.44 7.32 19.72
CA ILE A 259 5.51 7.73 20.79
C ILE A 259 4.07 7.35 20.44
N THR A 260 3.62 7.67 19.22
CA THR A 260 2.22 7.48 18.84
C THR A 260 1.93 6.09 18.29
N ARG A 261 2.96 5.34 17.88
CA ARG A 261 2.88 4.04 17.19
C ARG A 261 2.00 4.07 15.94
N THR A 262 1.95 5.22 15.25
CA THR A 262 1.17 5.41 14.02
C THR A 262 1.95 6.26 13.04
N LEU A 263 1.80 6.02 11.73
CA LEU A 263 2.46 6.82 10.70
C LEU A 263 1.59 7.86 10.04
N HIS A 264 0.29 7.63 10.03
CA HIS A 264 -0.61 8.53 9.34
C HIS A 264 -0.55 9.89 10.06
N PRO A 265 -0.13 10.98 9.39
CA PRO A 265 0.10 12.29 10.03
C PRO A 265 -1.06 12.76 10.90
N ARG A 266 -2.28 12.63 10.37
CA ARG A 266 -3.52 12.99 11.10
C ARG A 266 -3.77 12.14 12.34
N LEU A 267 -3.32 10.88 12.35
CA LEU A 267 -3.50 9.96 13.46
C LEU A 267 -2.42 10.17 14.54
N VAL A 268 -1.19 10.50 14.13
CA VAL A 268 -0.11 10.98 15.01
C VAL A 268 -0.59 12.22 15.76
N LEU A 269 -1.09 13.23 15.04
CA LEU A 269 -1.65 14.45 15.61
C LEU A 269 -2.80 14.15 16.59
N LYS A 270 -3.77 13.30 16.20
CA LYS A 270 -4.90 12.95 17.07
C LYS A 270 -4.47 12.23 18.36
N ARG A 271 -3.51 11.30 18.28
CA ARG A 271 -2.97 10.60 19.46
C ARG A 271 -2.13 11.54 20.34
N LEU A 272 -1.34 12.42 19.73
CA LEU A 272 -0.63 13.46 20.46
C LEU A 272 -1.61 14.37 21.21
N MET A 273 -2.68 14.87 20.57
CA MET A 273 -3.70 15.69 21.24
C MET A 273 -4.30 14.99 22.45
N PHE A 274 -4.53 13.67 22.37
CA PHE A 274 -5.04 12.90 23.50
C PHE A 274 -3.99 12.78 24.63
N ILE A 275 -2.73 12.48 24.29
CA ILE A 275 -1.64 12.37 25.26
C ILE A 275 -1.37 13.72 25.94
N THR A 276 -1.34 14.81 25.17
CA THR A 276 -1.07 16.15 25.68
C THR A 276 -2.22 16.68 26.54
N SER A 277 -3.48 16.44 26.16
CA SER A 277 -4.62 16.82 27.00
C SER A 277 -4.67 16.04 28.31
N LEU A 278 -4.48 14.71 28.26
CA LEU A 278 -4.49 13.87 29.45
C LEU A 278 -3.33 14.21 30.40
N GLY A 279 -2.11 14.35 29.88
CA GLY A 279 -0.97 14.71 30.71
C GLY A 279 -1.08 16.12 31.30
N SER A 280 -1.71 17.06 30.59
CA SER A 280 -1.99 18.40 31.14
C SER A 280 -3.00 18.34 32.29
N ALA A 281 -4.05 17.51 32.17
CA ALA A 281 -5.00 17.31 33.26
C ALA A 281 -4.35 16.69 34.50
N ILE A 282 -3.45 15.71 34.32
CA ILE A 282 -2.68 15.09 35.41
C ILE A 282 -1.75 16.10 36.07
N ALA A 283 -0.98 16.86 35.29
CA ALA A 283 -0.07 17.89 35.81
C ALA A 283 -0.83 18.95 36.63
N MET A 284 -1.97 19.42 36.14
CA MET A 284 -2.85 20.35 36.88
C MET A 284 -3.39 19.75 38.18
N SER A 285 -3.77 18.47 38.15
CA SER A 285 -4.28 17.79 39.35
C SER A 285 -3.22 17.67 40.45
N ILE A 286 -1.96 17.42 40.08
CA ILE A 286 -0.83 17.32 41.02
C ILE A 286 -0.55 18.67 41.70
N VAL A 287 -0.70 19.80 40.98
CA VAL A 287 -0.58 21.14 41.57
C VAL A 287 -1.60 21.40 42.66
N VAL A 288 -2.84 20.94 42.48
CA VAL A 288 -3.91 21.10 43.48
C VAL A 288 -3.62 20.29 44.74
N ILE A 289 -3.03 19.09 44.61
CA ILE A 289 -2.77 18.19 45.74
C ILE A 289 -1.49 18.59 46.50
N ASN A 290 -0.44 18.95 45.78
CA ASN A 290 0.84 19.34 46.35
C ASN A 290 1.43 20.50 45.55
N PRO A 291 1.26 21.75 46.00
CA PRO A 291 1.70 22.92 45.25
C PRO A 291 3.20 22.93 44.96
N ASN A 292 4.04 22.53 45.92
CA ASN A 292 5.49 22.56 45.78
C ASN A 292 6.00 21.52 44.76
N ALA A 293 5.50 20.29 44.84
CA ALA A 293 5.84 19.25 43.86
C ALA A 293 5.18 19.52 42.50
N GLY A 294 3.97 20.09 42.51
CA GLY A 294 3.21 20.40 41.32
C GLY A 294 3.86 21.43 40.41
N VAL A 295 4.48 22.48 40.96
CA VAL A 295 5.21 23.47 40.16
C VAL A 295 6.36 22.81 39.38
N VAL A 296 7.09 21.89 40.02
CA VAL A 296 8.19 21.15 39.36
C VAL A 296 7.64 20.25 38.25
N VAL A 297 6.56 19.51 38.53
CA VAL A 297 5.92 18.63 37.54
C VAL A 297 5.36 19.43 36.36
N LEU A 298 4.74 20.57 36.61
CA LEU A 298 4.16 21.43 35.58
C LEU A 298 5.25 22.07 34.71
N GLY A 299 6.36 22.49 35.32
CA GLY A 299 7.55 22.94 34.59
C GLY A 299 8.13 21.86 33.67
N ALA A 300 8.31 20.63 34.17
CA ALA A 300 8.78 19.50 33.37
C ALA A 300 7.80 19.13 32.24
N TRP A 301 6.50 19.23 32.50
CA TRP A 301 5.47 18.97 31.52
C TRP A 301 5.46 20.02 30.39
N LEU A 302 5.63 21.30 30.71
CA LEU A 302 5.74 22.37 29.72
C LEU A 302 6.95 22.22 28.80
N VAL A 303 8.09 21.78 29.34
CA VAL A 303 9.28 21.45 28.54
C VAL A 303 8.98 20.29 27.60
N THR A 304 8.28 19.26 28.07
CA THR A 304 7.86 18.12 27.24
C THR A 304 6.91 18.54 26.12
N LEU A 305 5.94 19.41 26.40
CA LEU A 305 5.03 19.97 25.40
C LEU A 305 5.76 20.78 24.34
N SER A 306 6.69 21.64 24.76
CA SER A 306 7.52 22.46 23.85
C SER A 306 8.38 21.57 22.95
N PHE A 307 8.98 20.52 23.52
CA PHE A 307 9.73 19.53 22.75
C PHE A 307 8.86 18.80 21.73
N LEU A 308 7.68 18.31 22.11
CA LEU A 308 6.73 17.66 21.19
C LEU A 308 6.26 18.62 20.08
N ALA A 309 6.02 19.90 20.39
CA ALA A 309 5.61 20.90 19.42
C ALA A 309 6.70 21.14 18.35
N VAL A 310 7.96 21.25 18.77
CA VAL A 310 9.12 21.37 17.86
C VAL A 310 9.27 20.12 17.00
N LEU A 311 9.06 18.93 17.56
CA LEU A 311 9.08 17.69 16.78
C LEU A 311 7.98 17.67 15.70
N VAL A 312 6.78 18.13 16.04
CA VAL A 312 5.67 18.22 15.09
C VAL A 312 6.00 19.21 13.97
N SER A 313 6.48 20.41 14.27
CA SER A 313 6.80 21.44 13.27
C SER A 313 7.93 21.06 12.32
N GLN A 314 8.87 20.21 12.77
CA GLN A 314 9.95 19.69 11.94
C GLN A 314 9.55 18.47 11.09
N SER A 315 8.37 17.90 11.34
CA SER A 315 7.90 16.64 10.72
C SER A 315 6.78 16.80 9.70
N TYR A 316 5.96 17.86 9.83
CA TYR A 316 4.77 18.13 9.02
C TYR A 316 4.71 19.59 8.60
#